data_AF-A0A972IZ35-F1
#
_entry.id   AF-A0A972IZ35-F1
#
_cell.length_a   1.000
_cell.length_b   1.000
_cell.length_c   1.000
_cell.angle_alpha   90.00
_cell.angle_beta   90.00
_cell.angle_gamma   90.00
#
_symmetry.space_group_name_H-M   'P 1'
#
loop_
_entity.id
_entity.type
_entity.pdbx_description
1 polymer ?
#
loop_
_entity_poly.entity_id
_entity_poly.type
_entity_poly.pdbx_seq_one_letter_code
_entity_poly.pdbx_strand_id
1 'polypeptide(L)'
;MLGALCGNIAGSRFLYQKPDDDSQIGGMFDPPAQCTDSGRLIIEFGQLLLRHRDEPEILRAELTSKAYPMLGMTEISLIGRIARSELEVKQMLHALSPRDRYTSTALAMATFWAGQGETKETILQGIEDEYFEIYRPGYDLDHPRVRLLAGFFSSNDFETAIWRAVETARPSEELASAMGTLAEAYYGLSDDVERNVRRLVNQSGRKLIRRWKNQQPSIDPLSFRLLTKYQGKLDDDRESSHFVREFYHYAMNHPLIDLSQYQEILQEKGLEWTEATLRQTDAAELDSDTILALIMGSLRADHFSPGLLDDLVSDGAIDNWLKRLTQLDRQQKIEPVSDVIRFTFDMASPNGRDTIRLDENSLEVVTQLDDCVVQTMTYQLQDRYLIAMLDDVLSEVGRLIGQTDWDDTISDPDQPRYHIKAELVDDTVWERSGQYDRAHMPESGWQAVVDQMKKLMNTLGFGRALSLDDFNRAIKPGEVKYCGVEFRDYDKIYHYLTYDMDIQVGDRVIVPTGPSNTPKEVTVRTIEFCRWDDTPYPLEETKLILGKADQEEESPLPSLVWRNEEEPPYQAVKLLI
;
A
#
# COMPACT_ATOMS: atom_id res chain seq x y z
N MET A 1 11.20 -6.67 -7.68
CA MET A 1 12.10 -5.49 -7.65
C MET A 1 11.83 -4.65 -6.41
N LEU A 2 10.56 -4.36 -6.12
CA LEU A 2 10.19 -3.67 -4.89
C LEU A 2 10.66 -4.44 -3.64
N GLY A 3 10.53 -5.77 -3.65
CA GLY A 3 11.02 -6.63 -2.59
C GLY A 3 12.54 -6.56 -2.44
N ALA A 4 13.29 -6.48 -3.55
CA ALA A 4 14.74 -6.30 -3.52
C ALA A 4 15.14 -4.98 -2.83
N LEU A 5 14.51 -3.88 -3.23
CA LEU A 5 14.75 -2.56 -2.65
C LEU A 5 14.27 -2.48 -1.21
N CYS A 6 13.14 -3.11 -0.89
CA CYS A 6 12.65 -3.26 0.48
C CYS A 6 13.69 -3.96 1.35
N GLY A 7 14.19 -5.12 0.91
CA GLY A 7 15.24 -5.86 1.62
C GLY A 7 16.53 -5.06 1.78
N ASN A 8 16.93 -4.27 0.77
CA ASN A 8 18.07 -3.37 0.87
C ASN A 8 17.87 -2.32 1.97
N ILE A 9 16.74 -1.62 1.94
CA ILE A 9 16.40 -0.55 2.88
C ILE A 9 16.24 -1.07 4.30
N ALA A 10 15.49 -2.17 4.46
CA ALA A 10 15.30 -2.85 5.74
C ALA A 10 16.63 -3.36 6.29
N GLY A 11 17.43 -4.03 5.45
CA GLY A 11 18.73 -4.56 5.82
C GLY A 11 19.73 -3.48 6.24
N SER A 12 19.65 -2.28 5.64
CA SER A 12 20.56 -1.18 5.96
C SER A 12 20.44 -0.71 7.42
N ARG A 13 19.23 -0.81 8.00
CA ARG A 13 18.97 -0.46 9.39
C ARG A 13 19.76 -1.35 10.35
N PHE A 14 19.84 -2.64 10.05
CA PHE A 14 20.42 -3.65 10.94
C PHE A 14 21.89 -3.97 10.67
N LEU A 15 22.55 -3.22 9.78
CA LEU A 15 23.99 -3.40 9.49
C LEU A 15 24.90 -3.09 10.68
N TYR A 16 24.51 -2.13 11.52
CA TYR A 16 25.35 -1.61 12.60
C TYR A 16 24.72 -1.71 13.99
N GLN A 17 23.43 -2.04 14.05
CA GLN A 17 22.69 -2.31 15.28
C GLN A 17 22.08 -3.70 15.13
N LYS A 18 22.48 -4.62 16.01
CA LYS A 18 21.80 -5.91 16.08
C LYS A 18 20.34 -5.65 16.46
N PRO A 19 19.39 -6.37 15.88
CA PRO A 19 18.04 -6.36 16.40
C PRO A 19 18.08 -6.73 17.88
N ASP A 20 17.52 -5.87 18.74
CA ASP A 20 17.18 -6.25 20.11
C ASP A 20 16.00 -7.23 20.04
N ASP A 21 15.85 -8.16 20.99
CA ASP A 21 14.75 -9.15 21.00
C ASP A 21 13.34 -8.48 20.94
N ASP A 22 13.24 -7.20 21.35
CA ASP A 22 12.01 -6.38 21.31
C ASP A 22 11.85 -5.54 20.02
N SER A 23 12.85 -5.52 19.13
CA SER A 23 12.73 -4.87 17.82
C SER A 23 11.87 -5.73 16.90
N GLN A 24 10.55 -5.56 17.04
CA GLN A 24 9.54 -6.25 16.25
C GLN A 24 9.74 -5.99 14.74
N ILE A 25 9.02 -6.76 13.92
CA ILE A 25 8.74 -6.48 12.50
C ILE A 25 8.31 -5.00 12.26
N GLY A 26 7.68 -4.38 13.27
CA GLY A 26 7.29 -2.97 13.25
C GLY A 26 8.48 -2.02 13.15
N GLY A 27 8.37 -1.04 12.25
CA GLY A 27 9.37 0.02 12.11
C GLY A 27 10.57 -0.33 11.22
N MET A 28 10.47 -1.38 10.39
CA MET A 28 11.53 -1.78 9.45
C MET A 28 12.04 -0.63 8.54
N PHE A 29 11.20 0.38 8.30
CA PHE A 29 11.52 1.56 7.49
C PHE A 29 11.84 2.82 8.30
N ASP A 30 11.80 2.78 9.64
CA ASP A 30 12.14 3.98 10.40
C ASP A 30 13.65 4.24 10.32
N PRO A 31 14.08 5.51 10.50
CA PRO A 31 15.48 5.86 10.54
C PRO A 31 16.28 4.95 11.51
N PRO A 32 17.49 4.51 11.13
CA PRO A 32 18.30 4.97 10.00
C PRO A 32 18.12 4.18 8.68
N ALA A 33 16.97 3.51 8.44
CA ALA A 33 16.72 2.78 7.18
C ALA A 33 16.87 3.69 5.94
N GLN A 34 17.57 3.21 4.90
CA GLN A 34 17.85 3.98 3.69
C GLN A 34 18.21 3.10 2.50
N CYS A 35 17.95 3.60 1.28
CA CYS A 35 18.46 2.94 0.06
C CYS A 35 19.98 3.16 -0.05
N THR A 36 20.76 2.08 0.01
CA THR A 36 22.24 2.14 0.00
C THR A 36 22.80 2.11 -1.41
N ASP A 37 24.13 2.13 -1.54
CA ASP A 37 24.81 1.96 -2.83
C ASP A 37 24.50 0.60 -3.47
N SER A 38 24.29 -0.45 -2.67
CA SER A 38 23.79 -1.75 -3.12
C SER A 38 22.40 -1.60 -3.76
N GLY A 39 21.52 -0.78 -3.17
CA GLY A 39 20.23 -0.41 -3.76
C GLY A 39 20.34 0.29 -5.11
N ARG A 40 21.38 1.10 -5.32
CA ARG A 40 21.65 1.72 -6.63
C ARG A 40 22.07 0.69 -7.68
N LEU A 41 22.88 -0.29 -7.30
CA LEU A 41 23.28 -1.40 -8.18
C LEU A 41 22.10 -2.27 -8.58
N ILE A 42 21.16 -2.52 -7.66
CA ILE A 42 19.88 -3.19 -7.92
C ILE A 42 19.09 -2.42 -8.99
N ILE A 43 19.00 -1.09 -8.86
CA ILE A 43 18.30 -0.24 -9.83
C ILE A 43 18.98 -0.32 -11.21
N GLU A 44 20.31 -0.18 -11.25
CA GLU A 44 21.05 -0.25 -12.52
C GLU A 44 20.89 -1.61 -13.20
N PHE A 45 21.04 -2.71 -12.45
CA PHE A 45 20.85 -4.05 -12.98
C PHE A 45 19.42 -4.27 -13.48
N GLY A 46 18.41 -3.81 -12.73
CA GLY A 46 17.02 -3.89 -13.14
C GLY A 46 16.74 -3.17 -14.46
N GLN A 47 17.35 -2.01 -14.68
CA GLN A 47 17.24 -1.28 -15.96
C GLN A 47 17.85 -2.05 -17.12
N LEU A 48 19.04 -2.63 -16.91
CA LEU A 48 19.74 -3.44 -17.92
C LEU A 48 18.95 -4.71 -18.23
N LEU A 49 18.46 -5.38 -17.20
CA LEU A 49 17.67 -6.60 -17.31
C LEU A 49 16.38 -6.33 -18.09
N LEU A 50 15.65 -5.25 -17.80
CA LEU A 50 14.46 -4.88 -18.57
C LEU A 50 14.76 -4.55 -20.04
N ARG A 51 15.94 -4.01 -20.35
CA ARG A 51 16.31 -3.61 -21.72
C ARG A 51 16.83 -4.77 -22.57
N HIS A 52 17.59 -5.68 -21.96
CA HIS A 52 18.35 -6.73 -22.67
C HIS A 52 17.98 -8.14 -22.23
N ARG A 53 16.82 -8.33 -21.60
CA ARG A 53 16.31 -9.64 -21.17
C ARG A 53 16.37 -10.70 -22.27
N ASP A 54 15.94 -10.34 -23.48
CA ASP A 54 15.90 -11.24 -24.63
C ASP A 54 17.28 -11.46 -25.29
N GLU A 55 18.31 -10.74 -24.83
CA GLU A 55 19.66 -10.74 -25.40
C GLU A 55 20.73 -10.92 -24.29
N PRO A 56 20.81 -12.09 -23.63
CA PRO A 56 21.66 -12.29 -22.45
C PRO A 56 23.15 -12.02 -22.68
N GLU A 57 23.64 -12.24 -23.91
CA GLU A 57 25.03 -11.96 -24.28
C GLU A 57 25.30 -10.44 -24.37
N ILE A 58 24.32 -9.64 -24.80
CA ILE A 58 24.43 -8.17 -24.78
C ILE A 58 24.39 -7.67 -23.35
N LEU A 59 23.47 -8.19 -22.53
CA LEU A 59 23.41 -7.88 -21.11
C LEU A 59 24.76 -8.17 -20.42
N ARG A 60 25.37 -9.32 -20.70
CA ARG A 60 26.70 -9.68 -20.21
C ARG A 60 27.78 -8.67 -20.64
N ALA A 61 27.77 -8.28 -21.92
CA ALA A 61 28.72 -7.33 -22.47
C ALA A 61 28.57 -5.95 -21.81
N GLU A 62 27.34 -5.46 -21.60
CA GLU A 62 27.08 -4.20 -20.91
C GLU A 62 27.56 -4.24 -19.45
N LEU A 63 27.21 -5.29 -18.70
CA LEU A 63 27.67 -5.48 -17.32
C LEU A 63 29.21 -5.48 -17.24
N THR A 64 29.87 -6.16 -18.17
CA THR A 64 31.34 -6.20 -18.25
C THR A 64 31.92 -4.81 -18.55
N SER A 65 31.33 -4.08 -19.51
CA SER A 65 31.80 -2.75 -19.92
C SER A 65 31.69 -1.71 -18.80
N LYS A 66 30.69 -1.86 -17.94
CA LYS A 66 30.44 -1.00 -16.78
C LYS A 66 31.22 -1.41 -15.53
N ALA A 67 32.09 -2.42 -15.64
CA ALA A 67 32.79 -3.03 -14.51
C ALA A 67 31.83 -3.45 -13.38
N TYR A 68 30.63 -3.92 -13.75
CA TYR A 68 29.64 -4.40 -12.80
C TYR A 68 30.21 -5.62 -12.03
N PRO A 69 30.00 -5.71 -10.70
CA PRO A 69 30.49 -6.84 -9.91
C PRO A 69 29.91 -8.17 -10.42
N MET A 70 30.51 -9.30 -10.04
CA MET A 70 29.89 -10.61 -10.31
C MET A 70 28.48 -10.65 -9.73
N LEU A 71 27.55 -11.35 -10.42
CA LEU A 71 26.16 -11.45 -9.97
C LEU A 71 26.07 -11.94 -8.52
N GLY A 72 25.43 -11.14 -7.68
CA GLY A 72 25.05 -11.47 -6.32
C GLY A 72 23.75 -12.27 -6.28
N MET A 73 23.32 -12.60 -5.06
CA MET A 73 22.06 -13.30 -4.81
C MET A 73 20.85 -12.46 -5.24
N THR A 74 20.95 -11.14 -5.12
CA THR A 74 19.87 -10.22 -5.49
C THR A 74 19.64 -10.23 -6.99
N GLU A 75 20.70 -10.10 -7.79
CA GLU A 75 20.58 -10.16 -9.25
C GLU A 75 20.07 -11.52 -9.73
N ILE A 76 20.54 -12.60 -9.12
CA ILE A 76 20.07 -13.98 -9.40
C ILE A 76 18.56 -14.11 -9.12
N SER A 77 18.09 -13.57 -7.99
CA SER A 77 16.67 -13.61 -7.63
C SER A 77 15.83 -12.76 -8.61
N LEU A 78 16.34 -11.59 -9.03
CA LEU A 78 15.68 -10.73 -10.02
C LEU A 78 15.53 -11.41 -11.39
N ILE A 79 16.54 -12.17 -11.82
CA ILE A 79 16.49 -13.02 -13.03
C ILE A 79 15.35 -14.03 -12.91
N GLY A 80 15.27 -14.73 -11.78
CA GLY A 80 14.18 -15.68 -11.49
C GLY A 80 12.81 -15.00 -11.52
N ARG A 81 12.69 -13.82 -10.93
CA ARG A 81 11.43 -13.06 -10.83
C ARG A 81 10.92 -12.58 -12.18
N ILE A 82 11.80 -12.19 -13.11
CA ILE A 82 11.40 -11.62 -14.39
C ILE A 82 11.14 -12.67 -15.47
N ALA A 83 11.79 -13.83 -15.39
CA ALA A 83 11.68 -14.90 -16.39
C ALA A 83 10.23 -15.34 -16.65
N ARG A 84 9.95 -15.73 -17.90
CA ARG A 84 8.66 -16.25 -18.41
C ARG A 84 8.63 -17.77 -18.39
N SER A 85 9.80 -18.42 -18.28
CA SER A 85 9.92 -19.88 -18.25
C SER A 85 11.19 -20.29 -17.52
N GLU A 86 11.20 -21.54 -17.05
CA GLU A 86 12.40 -22.18 -16.46
C GLU A 86 13.58 -22.20 -17.43
N LEU A 87 13.31 -22.42 -18.73
CA LEU A 87 14.34 -22.43 -19.75
C LEU A 87 15.02 -21.06 -19.85
N GLU A 88 14.25 -19.99 -19.76
CA GLU A 88 14.77 -18.62 -19.79
C GLU A 88 15.65 -18.33 -18.55
N VAL A 89 15.24 -18.78 -17.36
CA VAL A 89 16.08 -18.70 -16.14
C VAL A 89 17.43 -19.38 -16.38
N LYS A 90 17.40 -20.63 -16.84
CA LYS A 90 18.60 -21.46 -17.08
C LYS A 90 19.50 -20.83 -18.16
N GLN A 91 18.93 -20.28 -19.23
CA GLN A 91 19.68 -19.59 -20.30
C GLN A 91 20.33 -18.29 -19.82
N MET A 92 19.61 -17.44 -19.09
CA MET A 92 20.16 -16.19 -18.55
C MET A 92 21.32 -16.47 -17.58
N LEU A 93 21.15 -17.42 -16.66
CA LEU A 93 22.23 -17.78 -15.72
C LEU A 93 23.42 -18.43 -16.41
N HIS A 94 23.20 -19.24 -17.46
CA HIS A 94 24.30 -19.79 -18.25
C HIS A 94 25.15 -18.70 -18.90
N ALA A 95 24.51 -17.66 -19.45
CA ALA A 95 25.21 -16.54 -20.07
C ALA A 95 25.94 -15.67 -19.04
N LEU A 96 25.26 -15.32 -17.94
CA LEU A 96 25.74 -14.29 -16.99
C LEU A 96 26.61 -14.84 -15.85
N SER A 97 26.40 -16.10 -15.43
CA SER A 97 27.14 -16.75 -14.34
C SER A 97 27.60 -18.17 -14.72
N PRO A 98 28.47 -18.34 -15.72
CA PRO A 98 28.83 -19.65 -16.26
C PRO A 98 29.60 -20.58 -15.29
N ARG A 99 30.14 -20.02 -14.20
CA ARG A 99 31.02 -20.70 -13.23
C ARG A 99 30.30 -21.23 -11.98
N ASP A 100 29.08 -20.78 -11.71
CA ASP A 100 28.35 -21.08 -10.47
C ASP A 100 26.96 -21.62 -10.81
N ARG A 101 26.79 -22.95 -10.75
CA ARG A 101 25.68 -23.61 -11.46
C ARG A 101 24.53 -24.09 -10.58
N TYR A 102 24.75 -24.56 -9.36
CA TYR A 102 23.69 -25.25 -8.63
C TYR A 102 22.95 -24.36 -7.64
N THR A 103 23.64 -23.68 -6.72
CA THR A 103 22.96 -22.82 -5.74
C THR A 103 22.37 -21.54 -6.33
N SER A 104 23.04 -20.95 -7.33
CA SER A 104 22.52 -19.79 -8.06
C SER A 104 21.26 -20.14 -8.85
N THR A 105 21.29 -21.27 -9.55
CA THR A 105 20.12 -21.73 -10.32
C THR A 105 18.99 -22.12 -9.38
N ALA A 106 19.24 -22.82 -8.28
CA ALA A 106 18.22 -23.15 -7.29
C ALA A 106 17.52 -21.90 -6.73
N LEU A 107 18.27 -20.84 -6.39
CA LEU A 107 17.70 -19.59 -5.90
C LEU A 107 16.81 -18.89 -6.96
N ALA A 108 17.30 -18.81 -8.20
CA ALA A 108 16.53 -18.20 -9.28
C ALA A 108 15.27 -19.02 -9.62
N MET A 109 15.39 -20.35 -9.63
CA MET A 109 14.27 -21.27 -9.87
C MET A 109 13.24 -21.20 -8.74
N ALA A 110 13.67 -21.17 -7.47
CA ALA A 110 12.79 -20.98 -6.33
C ALA A 110 11.99 -19.67 -6.46
N THR A 111 12.66 -18.59 -6.86
CA THR A 111 12.02 -17.28 -7.10
C THR A 111 11.05 -17.33 -8.29
N PHE A 112 11.42 -18.04 -9.35
CA PHE A 112 10.56 -18.25 -10.51
C PHE A 112 9.29 -19.02 -10.14
N TRP A 113 9.42 -20.18 -9.49
CA TRP A 113 8.29 -21.02 -9.08
C TRP A 113 7.39 -20.33 -8.06
N ALA A 114 7.95 -19.62 -7.09
CA ALA A 114 7.19 -18.72 -6.22
C ALA A 114 6.35 -17.72 -7.05
N GLY A 115 7.00 -17.09 -8.04
CA GLY A 115 6.38 -16.18 -9.01
C GLY A 115 5.33 -16.83 -9.93
N GLN A 116 5.31 -18.16 -10.08
CA GLN A 116 4.25 -18.90 -10.78
C GLN A 116 3.10 -19.35 -9.86
N GLY A 117 3.24 -19.17 -8.54
CA GLY A 117 2.23 -19.56 -7.56
C GLY A 117 2.38 -21.01 -7.11
N GLU A 118 3.60 -21.56 -7.09
CA GLU A 118 3.84 -22.86 -6.46
C GLU A 118 3.84 -22.78 -4.93
N THR A 119 3.52 -23.90 -4.27
CA THR A 119 3.56 -24.03 -2.80
C THR A 119 5.01 -24.20 -2.34
N LYS A 120 5.28 -23.90 -1.06
CA LYS A 120 6.61 -24.12 -0.46
C LYS A 120 7.06 -25.57 -0.57
N GLU A 121 6.20 -26.55 -0.35
CA GLU A 121 6.59 -27.97 -0.47
C GLU A 121 6.91 -28.33 -1.93
N THR A 122 6.13 -27.85 -2.90
CA THR A 122 6.43 -28.08 -4.33
C THR A 122 7.77 -27.43 -4.73
N ILE A 123 8.03 -26.20 -4.27
CA ILE A 123 9.30 -25.51 -4.51
C ILE A 123 10.46 -26.28 -3.87
N LEU A 124 10.31 -26.71 -2.61
CA LEU A 124 11.34 -27.46 -1.89
C LEU A 124 11.65 -28.78 -2.59
N GLN A 125 10.62 -29.54 -2.97
CA GLN A 125 10.76 -30.80 -3.70
C GLN A 125 11.50 -30.59 -5.04
N GLY A 126 11.14 -29.54 -5.79
CA GLY A 126 11.84 -29.19 -7.04
C GLY A 126 13.31 -28.83 -6.83
N ILE A 127 13.65 -28.17 -5.71
CA ILE A 127 15.05 -27.88 -5.35
C ILE A 127 15.78 -29.18 -4.98
N GLU A 128 15.17 -30.05 -4.18
CA GLU A 128 15.75 -31.32 -3.74
C GLU A 128 16.01 -32.26 -4.92
N ASP A 129 15.10 -32.33 -5.90
CA ASP A 129 15.21 -33.22 -7.06
C ASP A 129 16.27 -32.75 -8.06
N GLU A 130 16.27 -31.46 -8.43
CA GLU A 130 17.15 -30.94 -9.48
C GLU A 130 18.50 -30.42 -8.95
N TYR A 131 18.56 -30.02 -7.67
CA TYR A 131 19.69 -29.32 -7.07
C TYR A 131 20.16 -29.94 -5.75
N PHE A 132 19.98 -31.26 -5.59
CA PHE A 132 20.37 -32.04 -4.39
C PHE A 132 21.81 -31.81 -3.89
N GLU A 133 22.71 -31.32 -4.74
CA GLU A 133 24.10 -30.99 -4.34
C GLU A 133 24.18 -29.96 -3.21
N ILE A 134 23.13 -29.15 -3.03
CA ILE A 134 22.97 -28.17 -1.94
C ILE A 134 22.76 -28.87 -0.58
N TYR A 135 22.19 -30.08 -0.58
CA TYR A 135 21.86 -30.85 0.63
C TYR A 135 22.83 -32.02 0.88
N ARG A 136 23.96 -32.09 0.18
CA ARG A 136 24.95 -33.16 0.40
C ARG A 136 25.51 -33.11 1.83
N PRO A 137 25.69 -34.26 2.50
CA PRO A 137 26.36 -34.31 3.79
C PRO A 137 27.75 -33.64 3.73
N GLY A 138 27.98 -32.64 4.57
CA GLY A 138 29.20 -31.82 4.57
C GLY A 138 29.09 -30.48 3.83
N TYR A 139 27.92 -30.14 3.26
CA TYR A 139 27.66 -28.79 2.77
C TYR A 139 27.56 -27.79 3.93
N ASP A 140 28.08 -26.58 3.70
CA ASP A 140 28.08 -25.52 4.72
C ASP A 140 26.65 -25.00 4.93
N LEU A 141 26.02 -25.39 6.04
CA LEU A 141 24.69 -24.90 6.43
C LEU A 141 24.69 -23.38 6.71
N ASP A 142 25.87 -22.79 6.97
CA ASP A 142 26.04 -21.35 7.10
C ASP A 142 26.20 -20.63 5.75
N HIS A 143 26.17 -21.36 4.62
CA HIS A 143 26.23 -20.77 3.29
C HIS A 143 25.07 -19.78 3.10
N PRO A 144 25.33 -18.52 2.67
CA PRO A 144 24.31 -17.47 2.59
C PRO A 144 23.05 -17.86 1.82
N ARG A 145 23.19 -18.53 0.68
CA ARG A 145 22.04 -18.98 -0.14
C ARG A 145 21.20 -20.06 0.53
N VAL A 146 21.83 -20.95 1.30
CA VAL A 146 21.11 -22.01 2.06
C VAL A 146 20.32 -21.36 3.18
N ARG A 147 20.94 -20.42 3.90
CA ARG A 147 20.28 -19.61 4.94
C ARG A 147 19.10 -18.80 4.39
N LEU A 148 19.25 -18.21 3.20
CA LEU A 148 18.17 -17.49 2.53
C LEU A 148 16.99 -18.43 2.25
N LEU A 149 17.22 -19.58 1.62
CA LEU A 149 16.16 -20.54 1.34
C LEU A 149 15.50 -21.07 2.62
N ALA A 150 16.30 -21.43 3.64
CA ALA A 150 15.79 -21.87 4.93
C ALA A 150 14.94 -20.78 5.62
N GLY A 151 15.39 -19.53 5.60
CA GLY A 151 14.63 -18.39 6.11
C GLY A 151 13.29 -18.23 5.41
N PHE A 152 13.28 -18.36 4.08
CA PHE A 152 12.06 -18.29 3.27
C PHE A 152 11.08 -19.42 3.62
N PHE A 153 11.53 -20.69 3.64
CA PHE A 153 10.66 -21.82 3.99
C PHE A 153 10.13 -21.77 5.42
N SER A 154 10.84 -21.10 6.34
CA SER A 154 10.40 -20.89 7.72
C SER A 154 9.50 -19.68 7.95
N SER A 155 9.36 -18.80 6.95
CA SER A 155 8.53 -17.59 7.03
C SER A 155 7.08 -17.90 6.70
N ASN A 156 6.14 -17.10 7.21
CA ASN A 156 4.71 -17.20 6.89
C ASN A 156 4.19 -15.97 6.12
N ASP A 157 4.98 -14.90 6.08
CA ASP A 157 4.64 -13.65 5.43
C ASP A 157 5.91 -12.93 4.94
N PHE A 158 5.71 -11.86 4.18
CA PHE A 158 6.79 -11.10 3.55
C PHE A 158 7.74 -10.50 4.60
N GLU A 159 7.18 -9.85 5.62
CA GLU A 159 7.93 -9.15 6.66
C GLU A 159 8.76 -10.10 7.51
N THR A 160 8.20 -11.23 7.91
CA THR A 160 8.92 -12.30 8.61
C THR A 160 10.03 -12.85 7.74
N ALA A 161 9.82 -13.00 6.42
CA ALA A 161 10.89 -13.44 5.53
C ALA A 161 12.08 -12.46 5.55
N ILE A 162 11.82 -11.15 5.41
CA ILE A 162 12.86 -10.12 5.54
C ILE A 162 13.53 -10.18 6.91
N TRP A 163 12.74 -10.31 7.98
CA TRP A 163 13.24 -10.44 9.35
C TRP A 163 14.22 -11.62 9.49
N ARG A 164 13.86 -12.80 8.97
CA ARG A 164 14.73 -13.99 8.98
C ARG A 164 16.05 -13.78 8.23
N ALA A 165 16.07 -12.89 7.23
CA ALA A 165 17.31 -12.55 6.54
C ALA A 165 18.22 -11.62 7.38
N VAL A 166 17.65 -10.71 8.18
CA VAL A 166 18.40 -9.70 8.96
C VAL A 166 18.76 -10.16 10.38
N GLU A 167 17.97 -11.02 11.02
CA GLU A 167 18.18 -11.53 12.39
C GLU A 167 19.45 -12.41 12.54
N THR A 168 20.04 -12.80 11.42
CA THR A 168 21.16 -13.73 11.42
C THR A 168 22.43 -13.19 12.08
N ALA A 169 23.33 -14.09 12.52
CA ALA A 169 24.60 -13.73 13.17
C ALA A 169 25.51 -12.80 12.32
N ARG A 170 25.27 -12.73 11.01
CA ARG A 170 25.89 -11.80 10.07
C ARG A 170 24.79 -11.20 9.18
N PRO A 171 24.12 -10.12 9.64
CA PRO A 171 23.13 -9.42 8.84
C PRO A 171 23.79 -8.94 7.54
N SER A 172 23.08 -9.09 6.43
CA SER A 172 23.58 -8.70 5.11
C SER A 172 22.47 -8.06 4.31
N GLU A 173 22.69 -6.83 3.85
CA GLU A 173 21.81 -6.17 2.88
C GLU A 173 21.54 -7.05 1.67
N GLU A 174 22.54 -7.81 1.25
CA GLU A 174 22.45 -8.70 0.09
C GLU A 174 21.55 -9.91 0.36
N LEU A 175 21.59 -10.48 1.57
CA LEU A 175 20.64 -11.53 1.97
C LEU A 175 19.21 -11.00 2.04
N ALA A 176 19.02 -9.83 2.66
CA ALA A 176 17.71 -9.22 2.80
C ALA A 176 17.11 -8.83 1.44
N SER A 177 17.92 -8.27 0.53
CA SER A 177 17.50 -7.89 -0.83
C SER A 177 17.09 -9.10 -1.67
N ALA A 178 17.90 -10.16 -1.66
CA ALA A 178 17.56 -11.40 -2.34
C ALA A 178 16.32 -12.08 -1.74
N MET A 179 16.22 -12.14 -0.40
CA MET A 179 15.05 -12.63 0.31
C MET A 179 13.79 -11.85 -0.07
N GLY A 180 13.86 -10.52 -0.09
CA GLY A 180 12.73 -9.69 -0.44
C GLY A 180 12.24 -9.92 -1.87
N THR A 181 13.14 -10.23 -2.81
CA THR A 181 12.74 -10.59 -4.18
C THR A 181 11.95 -11.90 -4.21
N LEU A 182 12.43 -12.92 -3.49
CA LEU A 182 11.77 -14.22 -3.37
C LEU A 182 10.43 -14.11 -2.62
N ALA A 183 10.41 -13.37 -1.51
CA ALA A 183 9.22 -13.15 -0.70
C ALA A 183 8.16 -12.34 -1.47
N GLU A 184 8.53 -11.28 -2.19
CA GLU A 184 7.63 -10.53 -3.08
C GLU A 184 7.02 -11.45 -4.15
N ALA A 185 7.80 -12.39 -4.69
CA ALA A 185 7.32 -13.34 -5.68
C ALA A 185 6.27 -14.31 -5.12
N TYR A 186 6.37 -14.66 -3.85
CA TYR A 186 5.53 -15.67 -3.19
C TYR A 186 4.32 -15.07 -2.46
N TYR A 187 4.53 -14.04 -1.64
CA TYR A 187 3.52 -13.41 -0.78
C TYR A 187 2.87 -12.18 -1.42
N GLY A 188 3.55 -11.53 -2.36
CA GLY A 188 3.19 -10.19 -2.79
C GLY A 188 3.74 -9.11 -1.85
N LEU A 189 3.22 -7.90 -1.99
CA LEU A 189 3.61 -6.72 -1.24
C LEU A 189 2.38 -5.87 -0.95
N SER A 190 2.28 -5.36 0.26
CA SER A 190 1.25 -4.38 0.61
C SER A 190 1.55 -3.00 0.04
N ASP A 191 0.50 -2.22 -0.19
CA ASP A 191 0.61 -0.83 -0.67
C ASP A 191 1.43 0.05 0.30
N ASP A 192 1.37 -0.23 1.60
CA ASP A 192 2.12 0.49 2.61
C ASP A 192 3.63 0.23 2.50
N VAL A 193 4.03 -1.02 2.26
CA VAL A 193 5.43 -1.38 2.02
C VAL A 193 5.92 -0.72 0.73
N GLU A 194 5.13 -0.77 -0.34
CA GLU A 194 5.46 -0.11 -1.62
C GLU A 194 5.66 1.41 -1.42
N ARG A 195 4.75 2.06 -0.69
CA ARG A 195 4.82 3.49 -0.38
C ARG A 195 6.09 3.85 0.40
N ASN A 196 6.43 3.06 1.42
CA ASN A 196 7.63 3.29 2.23
C ASN A 196 8.92 3.12 1.42
N VAL A 197 8.99 2.12 0.53
CA VAL A 197 10.14 1.95 -0.38
C VAL A 197 10.25 3.14 -1.33
N ARG A 198 9.15 3.56 -1.97
CA ARG A 198 9.13 4.70 -2.91
C ARG A 198 9.62 6.00 -2.27
N ARG A 199 9.32 6.25 -0.99
CA ARG A 199 9.81 7.40 -0.22
C ARG A 199 11.32 7.44 -0.06
N LEU A 200 11.97 6.29 0.00
CA LEU A 200 13.39 6.17 0.34
C LEU A 200 14.30 6.03 -0.90
N VAL A 201 13.74 5.74 -2.07
CA VAL A 201 14.48 5.68 -3.34
C VAL A 201 14.47 7.00 -4.11
N ASN A 202 15.48 7.19 -4.97
CA ASN A 202 15.56 8.37 -5.84
C ASN A 202 14.59 8.28 -7.03
N GLN A 203 14.50 9.36 -7.82
CA GLN A 203 13.62 9.45 -8.99
C GLN A 203 13.84 8.30 -10.00
N SER A 204 15.10 7.97 -10.31
CA SER A 204 15.42 6.87 -11.23
C SER A 204 14.95 5.51 -10.72
N GLY A 205 15.08 5.27 -9.41
CA GLY A 205 14.58 4.07 -8.75
C GLY A 205 13.05 3.98 -8.82
N ARG A 206 12.35 5.08 -8.56
CA ARG A 206 10.89 5.14 -8.69
C ARG A 206 10.41 4.85 -10.11
N LYS A 207 11.02 5.48 -11.12
CA LYS A 207 10.72 5.18 -12.53
C LYS A 207 10.94 3.72 -12.89
N LEU A 208 12.01 3.11 -12.38
CA LEU A 208 12.26 1.68 -12.59
C LEU A 208 11.20 0.81 -11.93
N ILE A 209 10.83 1.12 -10.68
CA ILE A 209 9.76 0.40 -9.96
C ILE A 209 8.49 0.37 -10.80
N ARG A 210 8.05 1.53 -11.33
CA ARG A 210 6.86 1.61 -12.20
C ARG A 210 6.96 0.68 -13.40
N ARG A 211 8.07 0.80 -14.15
CA ARG A 211 8.30 -0.01 -15.36
C ARG A 211 8.38 -1.50 -15.05
N TRP A 212 8.97 -1.87 -13.92
CA TRP A 212 9.04 -3.26 -13.48
C TRP A 212 7.66 -3.79 -13.13
N LYS A 213 6.83 -3.02 -12.40
CA LYS A 213 5.45 -3.39 -12.04
C LYS A 213 4.60 -3.67 -13.29
N ASN A 214 4.76 -2.87 -14.35
CA ASN A 214 4.07 -3.10 -15.63
C ASN A 214 4.50 -4.41 -16.33
N GLN A 215 5.73 -4.86 -16.13
CA GLN A 215 6.24 -6.11 -16.75
C GLN A 215 5.97 -7.35 -15.88
N GLN A 216 6.00 -7.16 -14.57
CA GLN A 216 5.87 -8.18 -13.55
C GLN A 216 5.14 -7.57 -12.34
N PRO A 217 3.80 -7.52 -12.36
CA PRO A 217 3.04 -6.99 -11.24
C PRO A 217 3.30 -7.85 -9.98
N SER A 218 3.34 -7.19 -8.83
CA SER A 218 3.30 -7.91 -7.54
C SER A 218 1.98 -8.68 -7.43
N ILE A 219 1.95 -9.73 -6.60
CA ILE A 219 0.67 -10.33 -6.22
C ILE A 219 -0.12 -9.24 -5.50
N ASP A 220 -1.31 -8.94 -6.04
CA ASP A 220 -2.26 -8.00 -5.44
C ASP A 220 -2.70 -8.56 -4.08
N PRO A 221 -2.67 -7.77 -2.99
CA PRO A 221 -3.23 -8.18 -1.69
C PRO A 221 -4.68 -8.70 -1.77
N LEU A 222 -5.47 -8.25 -2.75
CA LEU A 222 -6.84 -8.73 -2.99
C LEU A 222 -6.91 -10.04 -3.78
N SER A 223 -5.83 -10.44 -4.45
CA SER A 223 -5.81 -11.70 -5.19
C SER A 223 -5.86 -12.89 -4.25
N PHE A 224 -6.67 -13.89 -4.60
CA PHE A 224 -6.75 -15.15 -3.88
C PHE A 224 -5.59 -16.11 -4.21
N ARG A 225 -4.64 -15.71 -5.05
CA ARG A 225 -3.52 -16.55 -5.51
C ARG A 225 -2.72 -17.19 -4.37
N LEU A 226 -2.56 -16.49 -3.25
CA LEU A 226 -1.88 -17.03 -2.07
C LEU A 226 -2.57 -18.30 -1.55
N LEU A 227 -3.90 -18.37 -1.65
CA LEU A 227 -4.72 -19.49 -1.21
C LEU A 227 -4.93 -20.53 -2.32
N THR A 228 -5.19 -20.08 -3.55
CA THR A 228 -5.61 -20.99 -4.64
C THR A 228 -4.49 -21.89 -5.15
N LYS A 229 -3.22 -21.62 -4.80
CA LYS A 229 -2.09 -22.51 -5.11
C LYS A 229 -2.18 -23.89 -4.46
N TYR A 230 -3.01 -24.05 -3.43
CA TYR A 230 -3.23 -25.31 -2.72
C TYR A 230 -4.31 -26.21 -3.36
N GLN A 231 -4.90 -25.80 -4.49
CA GLN A 231 -5.87 -26.63 -5.22
C GLN A 231 -5.33 -28.04 -5.48
N GLY A 232 -6.08 -29.05 -5.05
CA GLY A 232 -5.73 -30.46 -5.16
C GLY A 232 -4.48 -30.91 -4.39
N LYS A 233 -3.96 -30.11 -3.45
CA LYS A 233 -2.74 -30.41 -2.68
C LYS A 233 -2.98 -30.65 -1.18
N LEU A 234 -4.17 -30.35 -0.67
CA LEU A 234 -4.48 -30.36 0.77
C LEU A 234 -4.59 -31.76 1.40
N ASP A 235 -4.52 -32.84 0.59
CA ASP A 235 -4.40 -34.22 1.09
C ASP A 235 -3.04 -34.49 1.75
N ASP A 236 -2.03 -33.65 1.51
CA ASP A 236 -0.74 -33.71 2.18
C ASP A 236 -0.74 -32.86 3.47
N ASP A 237 -0.36 -33.47 4.59
CA ASP A 237 -0.36 -32.82 5.91
C ASP A 237 0.47 -31.53 5.98
N ARG A 238 1.58 -31.45 5.24
CA ARG A 238 2.44 -30.26 5.23
C ARG A 238 1.80 -29.15 4.41
N GLU A 239 1.27 -29.48 3.24
CA GLU A 239 0.53 -28.53 2.40
C GLU A 239 -0.69 -27.99 3.16
N SER A 240 -1.46 -28.86 3.82
CA SER A 240 -2.58 -28.48 4.69
C SER A 240 -2.13 -27.53 5.80
N SER A 241 -1.03 -27.87 6.50
CA SER A 241 -0.47 -27.02 7.56
C SER A 241 -0.05 -25.63 7.07
N HIS A 242 0.58 -25.54 5.89
CA HIS A 242 0.94 -24.25 5.31
C HIS A 242 -0.28 -23.45 4.86
N PHE A 243 -1.26 -24.11 4.22
CA PHE A 243 -2.52 -23.49 3.83
C PHE A 243 -3.24 -22.84 5.01
N VAL A 244 -3.37 -23.53 6.14
CA VAL A 244 -4.02 -23.00 7.34
C VAL A 244 -3.31 -21.73 7.83
N ARG A 245 -1.97 -21.75 7.90
CA ARG A 245 -1.19 -20.58 8.34
C ARG A 245 -1.33 -19.39 7.40
N GLU A 246 -1.23 -19.63 6.10
CA GLU A 246 -1.33 -18.59 5.07
C GLU A 246 -2.76 -18.06 4.97
N PHE A 247 -3.79 -18.89 5.19
CA PHE A 247 -5.17 -18.45 5.28
C PHE A 247 -5.39 -17.51 6.47
N TYR A 248 -4.91 -17.86 7.67
CA TYR A 248 -5.03 -16.95 8.82
C TYR A 248 -4.29 -15.64 8.59
N HIS A 249 -3.09 -15.67 8.00
CA HIS A 249 -2.37 -14.45 7.64
C HIS A 249 -3.14 -13.60 6.63
N TYR A 250 -3.68 -14.22 5.57
CA TYR A 250 -4.53 -13.56 4.59
C TYR A 250 -5.76 -12.92 5.26
N ALA A 251 -6.44 -13.67 6.13
CA ALA A 251 -7.64 -13.22 6.82
C ALA A 251 -7.38 -12.05 7.78
N MET A 252 -6.26 -12.05 8.51
CA MET A 252 -5.90 -10.97 9.43
C MET A 252 -5.53 -9.67 8.74
N ASN A 253 -5.07 -9.74 7.48
CA ASN A 253 -4.62 -8.58 6.71
C ASN A 253 -5.56 -8.24 5.54
N HIS A 254 -6.73 -8.88 5.46
CA HIS A 254 -7.67 -8.66 4.38
C HIS A 254 -8.27 -7.24 4.49
N PRO A 255 -8.08 -6.36 3.49
CA PRO A 255 -8.35 -4.93 3.64
C PRO A 255 -9.85 -4.57 3.65
N LEU A 256 -10.73 -5.48 3.19
CA LEU A 256 -12.15 -5.18 2.95
C LEU A 256 -13.10 -5.85 3.95
N ILE A 257 -12.67 -6.91 4.66
CA ILE A 257 -13.58 -7.79 5.39
C ILE A 257 -12.92 -8.30 6.66
N ASP A 258 -13.61 -8.18 7.79
CA ASP A 258 -13.24 -8.81 9.05
C ASP A 258 -13.78 -10.25 9.12
N LEU A 259 -12.97 -11.21 8.69
CA LEU A 259 -13.35 -12.63 8.72
C LEU A 259 -13.50 -13.20 10.14
N SER A 260 -13.15 -12.45 11.20
CA SER A 260 -13.50 -12.86 12.56
C SER A 260 -15.01 -12.91 12.79
N GLN A 261 -15.78 -12.15 12.01
CA GLN A 261 -17.25 -12.09 11.99
C GLN A 261 -17.87 -13.00 10.92
N TYR A 262 -17.20 -14.10 10.54
CA TYR A 262 -17.67 -15.02 9.49
C TYR A 262 -19.14 -15.47 9.64
N GLN A 263 -19.67 -15.59 10.86
CA GLN A 263 -21.07 -15.95 11.09
C GLN A 263 -22.05 -14.87 10.61
N GLU A 264 -21.72 -13.60 10.81
CA GLU A 264 -22.54 -12.45 10.40
C GLU A 264 -22.51 -12.32 8.87
N ILE A 265 -21.32 -12.46 8.27
CA ILE A 265 -21.13 -12.45 6.81
C ILE A 265 -22.00 -13.53 6.14
N LEU A 266 -22.03 -14.74 6.70
CA LEU A 266 -22.86 -15.83 6.17
C LEU A 266 -24.36 -15.54 6.35
N GLN A 267 -24.77 -15.01 7.51
CA GLN A 267 -26.17 -14.67 7.79
C GLN A 267 -26.70 -13.58 6.87
N GLU A 268 -25.92 -12.53 6.59
CA GLU A 268 -26.28 -11.47 5.65
C GLU A 268 -26.54 -12.00 4.24
N LYS A 269 -25.84 -13.07 3.86
CA LYS A 269 -25.99 -13.78 2.59
C LYS A 269 -27.05 -14.88 2.63
N GLY A 270 -27.78 -15.00 3.74
CA GLY A 270 -28.86 -15.99 3.94
C GLY A 270 -28.38 -17.41 4.17
N LEU A 271 -27.10 -17.60 4.54
CA LEU A 271 -26.52 -18.90 4.84
C LEU A 271 -26.37 -19.09 6.35
N GLU A 272 -26.99 -20.14 6.89
CA GLU A 272 -26.76 -20.52 8.28
C GLU A 272 -25.48 -21.37 8.40
N TRP A 273 -24.73 -21.17 9.49
CA TRP A 273 -23.55 -22.00 9.79
C TRP A 273 -23.98 -23.42 10.22
N THR A 274 -24.06 -24.34 9.26
CA THR A 274 -24.44 -25.75 9.50
C THR A 274 -23.61 -26.71 8.64
N GLU A 275 -23.56 -27.99 9.01
CA GLU A 275 -22.90 -29.02 8.20
C GLU A 275 -23.49 -29.15 6.79
N ALA A 276 -24.82 -28.98 6.66
CA ALA A 276 -25.48 -28.98 5.36
C ALA A 276 -24.97 -27.84 4.47
N THR A 277 -24.80 -26.64 5.03
CA THR A 277 -24.25 -25.49 4.30
C THR A 277 -22.82 -25.74 3.84
N LEU A 278 -21.99 -26.40 4.65
CA LEU A 278 -20.60 -26.70 4.28
C LEU A 278 -20.49 -27.68 3.11
N ARG A 279 -21.40 -28.67 3.03
CA ARG A 279 -21.29 -29.77 2.05
C ARG A 279 -22.20 -29.62 0.83
N GLN A 280 -23.31 -28.87 0.93
CA GLN A 280 -24.36 -28.83 -0.11
C GLN A 280 -24.44 -27.49 -0.85
N THR A 281 -23.74 -26.46 -0.39
CA THR A 281 -23.76 -25.16 -1.06
C THR A 281 -23.01 -25.22 -2.38
N ASP A 282 -23.66 -24.80 -3.47
CA ASP A 282 -23.01 -24.72 -4.77
C ASP A 282 -22.01 -23.55 -4.78
N ALA A 283 -20.73 -23.89 -4.78
CA ALA A 283 -19.65 -22.92 -4.82
C ALA A 283 -19.74 -21.98 -6.05
N ALA A 284 -20.36 -22.42 -7.16
CA ALA A 284 -20.45 -21.61 -8.38
C ALA A 284 -21.23 -20.30 -8.20
N GLU A 285 -22.17 -20.26 -7.25
CA GLU A 285 -23.03 -19.10 -7.01
C GLU A 285 -22.48 -18.15 -5.94
N LEU A 286 -21.44 -18.56 -5.22
CA LEU A 286 -20.88 -17.79 -4.11
C LEU A 286 -19.96 -16.67 -4.58
N ASP A 287 -19.98 -15.57 -3.83
CA ASP A 287 -18.99 -14.49 -3.90
C ASP A 287 -17.75 -14.82 -3.05
N SER A 288 -16.71 -13.99 -3.18
CA SER A 288 -15.44 -14.17 -2.47
C SER A 288 -15.61 -14.19 -0.96
N ASP A 289 -16.40 -13.26 -0.44
CA ASP A 289 -16.58 -12.96 0.97
C ASP A 289 -17.22 -14.15 1.67
N THR A 290 -18.25 -14.71 1.04
CA THR A 290 -18.95 -15.91 1.50
C THR A 290 -17.99 -17.11 1.54
N ILE A 291 -17.18 -17.30 0.50
CA ILE A 291 -16.23 -18.42 0.44
C ILE A 291 -15.16 -18.30 1.52
N LEU A 292 -14.60 -17.11 1.70
CA LEU A 292 -13.60 -16.84 2.74
C LEU A 292 -14.20 -17.05 4.13
N ALA A 293 -15.45 -16.63 4.36
CA ALA A 293 -16.16 -16.88 5.61
C ALA A 293 -16.41 -18.38 5.87
N LEU A 294 -16.76 -19.16 4.82
CA LEU A 294 -16.89 -20.62 4.91
C LEU A 294 -15.57 -21.30 5.30
N ILE A 295 -14.46 -20.92 4.66
CA ILE A 295 -13.13 -21.45 5.00
C ILE A 295 -12.75 -21.07 6.43
N MET A 296 -12.93 -19.80 6.82
CA MET A 296 -12.61 -19.33 8.17
C MET A 296 -13.39 -20.08 9.25
N GLY A 297 -14.71 -20.23 9.06
CA GLY A 297 -15.52 -21.00 9.98
C GLY A 297 -15.08 -22.47 10.05
N SER A 298 -14.68 -23.06 8.92
CA SER A 298 -14.26 -24.46 8.84
C SER A 298 -12.96 -24.68 9.63
N LEU A 299 -11.98 -23.80 9.45
CA LEU A 299 -10.70 -23.85 10.18
C LEU A 299 -10.88 -23.58 11.68
N ARG A 300 -11.79 -22.69 12.06
CA ARG A 300 -12.10 -22.47 13.48
C ARG A 300 -12.81 -23.66 14.10
N ALA A 301 -13.75 -24.28 13.39
CA ALA A 301 -14.46 -25.45 13.88
C ALA A 301 -13.52 -26.66 14.02
N ASP A 302 -12.62 -26.87 13.04
CA ASP A 302 -11.60 -27.93 13.10
C ASP A 302 -10.65 -27.78 14.29
N HIS A 303 -10.28 -26.54 14.65
CA HIS A 303 -9.49 -26.27 15.85
C HIS A 303 -10.15 -26.78 17.15
N PHE A 304 -11.48 -26.77 17.24
CA PHE A 304 -12.24 -27.28 18.39
C PHE A 304 -12.66 -28.74 18.25
N SER A 305 -12.78 -29.23 17.01
CA SER A 305 -13.18 -30.59 16.67
C SER A 305 -12.30 -31.11 15.53
N PRO A 306 -11.11 -31.65 15.84
CA PRO A 306 -10.14 -32.08 14.83
C PRO A 306 -10.73 -33.11 13.86
N GLY A 307 -10.43 -32.95 12.57
CA GLY A 307 -10.80 -33.86 11.48
C GLY A 307 -11.90 -33.31 10.56
N LEU A 308 -12.51 -32.17 10.88
CA LEU A 308 -13.46 -31.51 9.99
C LEU A 308 -12.78 -31.00 8.71
N LEU A 309 -11.56 -30.46 8.83
CA LEU A 309 -10.80 -30.01 7.66
C LEU A 309 -10.51 -31.19 6.72
N ASP A 310 -10.03 -32.31 7.28
CA ASP A 310 -9.73 -33.53 6.52
C ASP A 310 -10.98 -34.07 5.80
N ASP A 311 -12.13 -34.06 6.48
CA ASP A 311 -13.42 -34.45 5.89
C ASP A 311 -13.81 -33.52 4.73
N LEU A 312 -13.68 -32.20 4.88
CA LEU A 312 -14.03 -31.22 3.85
C LEU A 312 -13.06 -31.23 2.66
N VAL A 313 -11.78 -31.55 2.90
CA VAL A 313 -10.79 -31.77 1.85
C VAL A 313 -11.13 -33.05 1.08
N SER A 314 -11.40 -34.14 1.78
CA SER A 314 -11.77 -35.45 1.17
C SER A 314 -13.05 -35.38 0.34
N ASP A 315 -14.03 -34.58 0.78
CA ASP A 315 -15.28 -34.33 0.06
C ASP A 315 -15.12 -33.34 -1.12
N GLY A 316 -13.97 -32.70 -1.25
CA GLY A 316 -13.67 -31.72 -2.30
C GLY A 316 -14.31 -30.36 -2.10
N ALA A 317 -14.89 -30.07 -0.93
CA ALA A 317 -15.54 -28.79 -0.63
C ALA A 317 -14.53 -27.63 -0.69
N ILE A 318 -13.39 -27.77 0.01
CA ILE A 318 -12.33 -26.76 0.01
C ILE A 318 -11.77 -26.54 -1.41
N ASP A 319 -11.54 -27.61 -2.15
CA ASP A 319 -10.99 -27.51 -3.51
C ASP A 319 -11.96 -26.80 -4.47
N ASN A 320 -13.27 -27.06 -4.36
CA ASN A 320 -14.30 -26.36 -5.11
C ASN A 320 -14.35 -24.86 -4.76
N TRP A 321 -14.22 -24.51 -3.48
CA TRP A 321 -14.11 -23.12 -3.03
C TRP A 321 -12.87 -22.42 -3.59
N LEU A 322 -11.71 -23.06 -3.52
CA LEU A 322 -10.47 -22.51 -4.10
C LEU A 322 -10.59 -22.34 -5.62
N LYS A 323 -11.20 -23.30 -6.33
CA LYS A 323 -11.46 -23.19 -7.78
C LYS A 323 -12.36 -22.00 -8.10
N ARG A 324 -13.38 -21.76 -7.28
CA ARG A 324 -14.27 -20.61 -7.43
C ARG A 324 -13.53 -19.30 -7.18
N LEU A 325 -12.70 -19.20 -6.14
CA LEU A 325 -11.85 -18.02 -5.90
C LEU A 325 -10.95 -17.73 -7.11
N THR A 326 -10.34 -18.74 -7.74
CA THR A 326 -9.58 -18.53 -8.99
C THR A 326 -10.44 -17.98 -10.14
N GLN A 327 -11.70 -18.38 -10.24
CA GLN A 327 -12.61 -17.82 -11.24
C GLN A 327 -12.94 -16.35 -10.94
N LEU A 328 -13.18 -16.01 -9.68
CA LEU A 328 -13.44 -14.65 -9.23
C LEU A 328 -12.25 -13.73 -9.46
N ASP A 329 -11.02 -14.18 -9.16
CA ASP A 329 -9.77 -13.47 -9.48
C ASP A 329 -9.67 -13.12 -10.98
N ARG A 330 -10.01 -14.08 -11.85
CA ARG A 330 -10.00 -13.86 -13.32
C ARG A 330 -11.07 -12.89 -13.79
N GLN A 331 -12.21 -12.85 -13.09
CA GLN A 331 -13.34 -11.97 -13.40
C GLN A 331 -13.12 -10.55 -12.88
N GLN A 332 -12.45 -10.40 -11.73
CA GLN A 332 -12.11 -9.10 -11.17
C GLN A 332 -11.14 -8.31 -12.06
N LYS A 333 -10.40 -8.98 -12.95
CA LYS A 333 -9.57 -8.42 -14.03
C LYS A 333 -9.17 -6.96 -13.79
N ILE A 334 -8.45 -6.74 -12.69
CA ILE A 334 -7.81 -5.47 -12.41
C ILE A 334 -6.67 -5.42 -13.42
N GLU A 335 -6.92 -4.83 -14.60
CA GLU A 335 -5.82 -4.54 -15.50
C GLU A 335 -4.82 -3.71 -14.70
N PRO A 336 -3.53 -4.10 -14.66
CA PRO A 336 -2.54 -3.33 -13.93
C PRO A 336 -2.62 -1.91 -14.46
N VAL A 337 -3.19 -1.00 -13.67
CA VAL A 337 -3.39 0.38 -14.10
C VAL A 337 -1.98 0.91 -14.30
N SER A 338 -1.63 1.17 -15.55
CA SER A 338 -0.34 1.74 -15.90
C SER A 338 -0.18 3.02 -15.08
N ASP A 339 0.93 3.10 -14.33
CA ASP A 339 1.11 4.18 -13.35
C ASP A 339 0.93 5.54 -14.02
N VAL A 340 0.11 6.40 -13.41
CA VAL A 340 -0.08 7.79 -13.88
C VAL A 340 1.22 8.56 -13.62
N ILE A 341 1.74 9.23 -14.65
CA ILE A 341 2.98 10.02 -14.59
C ILE A 341 2.72 11.52 -14.68
N ARG A 342 1.56 11.91 -15.21
CA ARG A 342 1.10 13.28 -15.25
C ARG A 342 -0.40 13.31 -15.07
N PHE A 343 -0.86 14.26 -14.27
CA PHE A 343 -2.26 14.49 -14.01
C PHE A 343 -2.57 15.98 -14.17
N THR A 344 -3.68 16.28 -14.82
CA THR A 344 -4.24 17.62 -14.93
C THR A 344 -5.70 17.57 -14.49
N PHE A 345 -6.06 18.48 -13.60
CA PHE A 345 -7.42 18.71 -13.16
C PHE A 345 -7.78 20.16 -13.44
N ASP A 346 -8.77 20.36 -14.28
CA ASP A 346 -9.39 21.65 -14.55
C ASP A 346 -10.78 21.66 -13.90
N MET A 347 -11.05 22.71 -13.14
CA MET A 347 -12.37 23.00 -12.59
C MET A 347 -12.82 24.37 -13.11
N ALA A 348 -13.99 24.42 -13.73
CA ALA A 348 -14.60 25.66 -14.19
C ALA A 348 -15.91 25.89 -13.45
N SER A 349 -16.00 26.98 -12.70
CA SER A 349 -17.24 27.46 -12.09
C SER A 349 -17.69 28.76 -12.77
N PRO A 350 -18.92 29.25 -12.53
CA PRO A 350 -19.34 30.58 -12.99
C PRO A 350 -18.43 31.72 -12.52
N ASN A 351 -17.71 31.52 -11.41
CA ASN A 351 -16.93 32.57 -10.73
C ASN A 351 -15.42 32.48 -11.00
N GLY A 352 -14.96 31.47 -11.76
CA GLY A 352 -13.54 31.30 -12.04
C GLY A 352 -13.17 29.93 -12.56
N ARG A 353 -11.89 29.77 -12.93
CA ARG A 353 -11.29 28.51 -13.36
C ARG A 353 -10.02 28.23 -12.58
N ASP A 354 -9.92 27.01 -12.08
CA ASP A 354 -8.74 26.49 -11.42
C ASP A 354 -8.18 25.32 -12.21
N THR A 355 -6.86 25.27 -12.33
CA THR A 355 -6.13 24.18 -12.96
C THR A 355 -5.01 23.72 -12.05
N ILE A 356 -4.95 22.42 -11.79
CA ILE A 356 -3.83 21.74 -11.14
C ILE A 356 -3.15 20.89 -12.20
N ARG A 357 -1.84 21.03 -12.35
CA ARG A 357 -1.01 20.12 -13.13
C ARG A 357 0.05 19.56 -12.23
N LEU A 358 0.18 18.25 -12.20
CA LEU A 358 1.22 17.59 -11.44
C LEU A 358 1.84 16.48 -12.25
N ASP A 359 3.14 16.30 -12.07
CA ASP A 359 3.89 15.19 -12.64
C ASP A 359 4.85 14.61 -11.58
N GLU A 360 5.80 13.78 -12.01
CA GLU A 360 6.70 13.06 -11.10
C GLU A 360 7.61 13.94 -10.23
N ASN A 361 7.72 15.25 -10.50
CA ASN A 361 8.58 16.15 -9.72
C ASN A 361 8.11 17.60 -9.67
N SER A 362 6.97 17.93 -10.27
CA SER A 362 6.47 19.29 -10.28
C SER A 362 4.97 19.36 -9.98
N LEU A 363 4.59 20.48 -9.41
CA LEU A 363 3.21 20.87 -9.17
C LEU A 363 3.04 22.29 -9.70
N GLU A 364 2.04 22.50 -10.53
CA GLU A 364 1.60 23.80 -10.99
C GLU A 364 0.13 23.98 -10.59
N VAL A 365 -0.17 25.09 -9.93
CA VAL A 365 -1.53 25.50 -9.59
C VAL A 365 -1.79 26.84 -10.26
N VAL A 366 -2.79 26.88 -11.12
CA VAL A 366 -3.28 28.07 -11.81
C VAL A 366 -4.67 28.37 -11.26
N THR A 367 -4.85 29.55 -10.68
CA THR A 367 -6.13 29.99 -10.11
C THR A 367 -6.52 31.30 -10.75
N GLN A 368 -7.71 31.34 -11.34
CA GLN A 368 -8.30 32.59 -11.79
C GLN A 368 -9.01 33.26 -10.61
N LEU A 369 -8.47 34.37 -10.13
CA LEU A 369 -9.01 35.10 -8.98
C LEU A 369 -10.20 36.00 -9.38
N ASP A 370 -10.16 36.56 -10.60
CA ASP A 370 -11.24 37.34 -11.22
C ASP A 370 -11.07 37.38 -12.77
N ASP A 371 -11.88 38.17 -13.47
CA ASP A 371 -11.84 38.31 -14.94
C ASP A 371 -10.51 38.87 -15.50
N CYS A 372 -9.70 39.50 -14.66
CA CYS A 372 -8.48 40.22 -15.06
C CYS A 372 -7.20 39.62 -14.45
N VAL A 373 -7.32 38.80 -13.39
CA VAL A 373 -6.19 38.30 -12.60
C VAL A 373 -6.16 36.78 -12.59
N VAL A 374 -5.03 36.24 -13.07
CA VAL A 374 -4.69 34.83 -12.98
C VAL A 374 -3.41 34.71 -12.14
N GLN A 375 -3.45 33.87 -11.12
CA GLN A 375 -2.30 33.50 -10.32
C GLN A 375 -1.77 32.14 -10.79
N THR A 376 -0.46 32.02 -10.94
CA THR A 376 0.21 30.75 -11.22
C THR A 376 1.30 30.51 -10.19
N MET A 377 1.26 29.34 -9.56
CA MET A 377 2.28 28.86 -8.64
C MET A 377 2.89 27.59 -9.19
N THR A 378 4.20 27.62 -9.41
CA THR A 378 4.95 26.47 -9.93
C THR A 378 5.98 26.03 -8.89
N TYR A 379 5.90 24.76 -8.50
CA TYR A 379 6.82 24.09 -7.59
C TYR A 379 7.63 23.07 -8.37
N GLN A 380 8.95 23.17 -8.25
CA GLN A 380 9.90 22.17 -8.77
C GLN A 380 10.54 21.49 -7.57
N LEU A 381 10.16 20.24 -7.34
CA LEU A 381 10.51 19.51 -6.12
C LEU A 381 11.82 18.75 -6.32
N GLN A 382 12.73 18.92 -5.37
CA GLN A 382 13.99 18.16 -5.28
C GLN A 382 14.04 17.28 -4.03
N ASP A 383 13.22 17.60 -3.03
CA ASP A 383 13.11 16.85 -1.79
C ASP A 383 12.37 15.52 -2.01
N ARG A 384 12.94 14.42 -1.50
CA ARG A 384 12.40 13.08 -1.74
C ARG A 384 11.04 12.87 -1.08
N TYR A 385 10.83 13.46 0.10
CA TYR A 385 9.59 13.32 0.84
C TYR A 385 8.45 14.04 0.12
N LEU A 386 8.67 15.26 -0.34
CA LEU A 386 7.68 16.01 -1.12
C LEU A 386 7.36 15.32 -2.45
N ILE A 387 8.37 14.79 -3.15
CA ILE A 387 8.12 14.06 -4.40
C ILE A 387 7.34 12.76 -4.14
N ALA A 388 7.61 12.06 -3.04
CA ALA A 388 6.84 10.86 -2.70
C ALA A 388 5.35 11.18 -2.42
N MET A 389 5.05 12.36 -1.86
CA MET A 389 3.65 12.80 -1.72
C MET A 389 2.98 13.11 -3.08
N LEU A 390 3.72 13.61 -4.08
CA LEU A 390 3.20 13.70 -5.45
C LEU A 390 2.89 12.32 -6.03
N ASP A 391 3.79 11.35 -5.80
CA ASP A 391 3.57 9.98 -6.23
C ASP A 391 2.35 9.36 -5.53
N ASP A 392 2.11 9.66 -4.24
CA ASP A 392 0.91 9.25 -3.51
C ASP A 392 -0.36 9.79 -4.19
N VAL A 393 -0.37 11.06 -4.64
CA VAL A 393 -1.50 11.63 -5.42
C VAL A 393 -1.69 10.90 -6.75
N LEU A 394 -0.62 10.73 -7.53
CA LEU A 394 -0.66 10.03 -8.82
C LEU A 394 -1.17 8.58 -8.69
N SER A 395 -0.81 7.89 -7.61
CA SER A 395 -1.30 6.55 -7.31
C SER A 395 -2.81 6.52 -7.03
N GLU A 396 -3.35 7.48 -6.26
CA GLU A 396 -4.81 7.57 -6.05
C GLU A 396 -5.54 7.92 -7.35
N VAL A 397 -4.97 8.78 -8.20
CA VAL A 397 -5.52 9.05 -9.54
C VAL A 397 -5.57 7.77 -10.37
N GLY A 398 -4.53 6.94 -10.33
CA GLY A 398 -4.54 5.62 -10.98
C GLY A 398 -5.72 4.75 -10.53
N ARG A 399 -5.99 4.69 -9.22
CA ARG A 399 -7.15 3.95 -8.70
C ARG A 399 -8.48 4.56 -9.15
N LEU A 400 -8.57 5.89 -9.20
CA LEU A 400 -9.76 6.61 -9.65
C LEU A 400 -10.13 6.31 -11.11
N ILE A 401 -9.15 6.15 -12.01
CA ILE A 401 -9.37 5.80 -13.43
C ILE A 401 -10.16 4.50 -13.58
N GLY A 402 -9.95 3.53 -12.68
CA GLY A 402 -10.58 2.21 -12.72
C GLY A 402 -12.00 2.13 -12.17
N GLN A 403 -12.54 3.20 -11.58
CA GLN A 403 -13.88 3.18 -10.99
C GLN A 403 -14.99 3.28 -12.06
N THR A 404 -16.16 2.71 -11.77
CA THR A 404 -17.27 2.59 -12.72
C THR A 404 -18.34 3.67 -12.61
N ASP A 405 -18.35 4.41 -11.49
CA ASP A 405 -19.47 5.27 -11.10
C ASP A 405 -19.36 6.68 -11.68
N TRP A 406 -18.86 6.79 -12.92
CA TRP A 406 -18.74 8.04 -13.64
C TRP A 406 -20.03 8.38 -14.40
N ASP A 407 -20.49 9.62 -14.28
CA ASP A 407 -21.52 10.20 -15.15
C ASP A 407 -20.98 11.49 -15.77
N ASP A 408 -20.59 11.43 -17.05
CA ASP A 408 -20.02 12.55 -17.79
C ASP A 408 -21.07 13.56 -18.30
N THR A 409 -22.31 13.47 -17.83
CA THR A 409 -23.35 14.42 -18.21
C THR A 409 -23.14 15.80 -17.57
N ILE A 410 -23.64 16.83 -18.24
CA ILE A 410 -23.69 18.21 -17.74
C ILE A 410 -25.16 18.55 -17.61
N SER A 411 -25.69 18.48 -16.39
CA SER A 411 -27.10 18.73 -16.11
C SER A 411 -27.41 20.21 -15.95
N ASP A 412 -26.45 21.00 -15.42
CA ASP A 412 -26.65 22.42 -15.11
C ASP A 412 -25.43 23.25 -15.56
N PRO A 413 -25.57 24.10 -16.59
CA PRO A 413 -24.48 24.96 -17.07
C PRO A 413 -23.98 25.97 -16.03
N ASP A 414 -24.80 26.31 -15.03
CA ASP A 414 -24.48 27.27 -13.98
C ASP A 414 -23.80 26.60 -12.77
N GLN A 415 -23.60 25.28 -12.80
CA GLN A 415 -22.86 24.53 -11.78
C GLN A 415 -21.41 24.26 -12.19
N PRO A 416 -20.48 24.02 -11.25
CA PRO A 416 -19.09 23.74 -11.54
C PRO A 416 -18.90 22.49 -12.41
N ARG A 417 -17.96 22.54 -13.34
CA ARG A 417 -17.62 21.44 -14.26
C ARG A 417 -16.17 21.05 -14.10
N TYR A 418 -15.87 19.77 -14.27
CA TYR A 418 -14.50 19.29 -14.28
C TYR A 418 -14.06 18.84 -15.66
N HIS A 419 -12.75 18.88 -15.87
CA HIS A 419 -12.06 18.11 -16.87
C HIS A 419 -10.80 17.52 -16.22
N ILE A 420 -10.67 16.20 -16.29
CA ILE A 420 -9.53 15.46 -15.79
C ILE A 420 -8.80 14.84 -16.96
N LYS A 421 -7.47 14.93 -16.92
CA LYS A 421 -6.56 14.25 -17.84
C LYS A 421 -5.46 13.55 -17.06
N ALA A 422 -5.21 12.30 -17.39
CA ALA A 422 -4.11 11.50 -16.87
C ALA A 422 -3.29 10.94 -18.05
N GLU A 423 -1.97 11.05 -17.95
CA GLU A 423 -1.01 10.42 -18.88
C GLU A 423 -0.31 9.30 -18.12
N LEU A 424 -0.29 8.11 -18.70
CA LEU A 424 0.20 6.88 -18.08
C LEU A 424 1.59 6.52 -18.64
N VAL A 425 2.33 5.65 -17.93
CA VAL A 425 3.70 5.21 -18.31
C VAL A 425 3.78 4.59 -19.71
N ASP A 426 2.71 3.96 -20.17
CA ASP A 426 2.58 3.26 -21.45
C ASP A 426 2.15 4.18 -22.60
N ASP A 427 2.28 5.50 -22.41
CA ASP A 427 1.85 6.55 -23.33
C ASP A 427 0.31 6.63 -23.53
N THR A 428 -0.47 5.87 -22.76
CA THR A 428 -1.93 5.99 -22.74
C THR A 428 -2.32 7.35 -22.16
N VAL A 429 -3.29 8.01 -22.80
CA VAL A 429 -3.91 9.24 -22.29
C VAL A 429 -5.36 8.94 -21.96
N TRP A 430 -5.73 9.16 -20.71
CA TRP A 430 -7.09 9.02 -20.20
C TRP A 430 -7.67 10.40 -19.88
N GLU A 431 -8.86 10.70 -20.38
CA GLU A 431 -9.54 11.98 -20.16
C GLU A 431 -11.01 11.74 -19.84
N ARG A 432 -11.54 12.55 -18.91
CA ARG A 432 -12.98 12.64 -18.62
C ARG A 432 -13.40 14.06 -18.30
N SER A 433 -14.68 14.35 -18.46
CA SER A 433 -15.25 15.66 -18.15
C SER A 433 -16.74 15.54 -17.90
N GLY A 434 -17.26 16.30 -16.95
CA GLY A 434 -18.67 16.27 -16.57
C GLY A 434 -19.00 17.37 -15.55
N GLN A 435 -20.16 17.25 -14.93
CA GLN A 435 -20.54 18.06 -13.78
C GLN A 435 -19.64 17.74 -12.58
N TYR A 436 -19.10 18.75 -11.89
CA TYR A 436 -18.27 18.56 -10.70
C TYR A 436 -19.13 18.47 -9.44
N ASP A 437 -19.59 17.26 -9.13
CA ASP A 437 -20.32 16.94 -7.89
C ASP A 437 -20.23 15.44 -7.53
N ARG A 438 -20.80 15.08 -6.38
CA ARG A 438 -20.81 13.71 -5.83
C ARG A 438 -21.70 12.72 -6.60
N ALA A 439 -22.61 13.20 -7.43
CA ALA A 439 -23.50 12.34 -8.22
C ALA A 439 -22.87 11.92 -9.55
N HIS A 440 -21.94 12.74 -10.06
CA HIS A 440 -21.32 12.54 -11.37
C HIS A 440 -19.88 12.02 -11.31
N MET A 441 -19.23 12.16 -10.16
CA MET A 441 -17.88 11.63 -9.92
C MET A 441 -17.90 10.51 -8.89
N PRO A 442 -17.03 9.50 -9.02
CA PRO A 442 -16.87 8.48 -8.00
C PRO A 442 -16.41 9.07 -6.67
N GLU A 443 -17.34 9.13 -5.70
CA GLU A 443 -17.18 9.93 -4.49
C GLU A 443 -15.95 9.50 -3.65
N SER A 444 -15.86 8.21 -3.33
CA SER A 444 -14.78 7.69 -2.48
C SER A 444 -13.41 7.79 -3.16
N GLY A 445 -13.36 7.51 -4.47
CA GLY A 445 -12.13 7.63 -5.26
C GLY A 445 -11.65 9.08 -5.36
N TRP A 446 -12.55 10.02 -5.64
CA TRP A 446 -12.20 11.44 -5.73
C TRP A 446 -11.78 12.01 -4.37
N GLN A 447 -12.45 11.62 -3.29
CA GLN A 447 -12.09 12.04 -1.93
C GLN A 447 -10.66 11.60 -1.56
N ALA A 448 -10.27 10.38 -1.91
CA ALA A 448 -8.92 9.87 -1.68
C ALA A 448 -7.86 10.72 -2.41
N VAL A 449 -8.10 11.09 -3.67
CA VAL A 449 -7.22 12.00 -4.44
C VAL A 449 -7.10 13.35 -3.74
N VAL A 450 -8.23 13.95 -3.38
CA VAL A 450 -8.27 15.26 -2.71
C VAL A 450 -7.53 15.24 -1.37
N ASP A 451 -7.67 14.18 -0.59
CA ASP A 451 -7.00 14.06 0.71
C ASP A 451 -5.47 13.98 0.58
N GLN A 452 -4.95 13.29 -0.45
CA GLN A 452 -3.51 13.31 -0.73
C GLN A 452 -3.05 14.69 -1.23
N MET A 453 -3.82 15.34 -2.12
CA MET A 453 -3.49 16.69 -2.58
C MET A 453 -3.42 17.67 -1.40
N LYS A 454 -4.37 17.60 -0.46
CA LYS A 454 -4.38 18.43 0.75
C LYS A 454 -3.14 18.24 1.60
N LYS A 455 -2.72 17.00 1.84
CA LYS A 455 -1.49 16.71 2.60
C LYS A 455 -0.30 17.41 1.95
N LEU A 456 -0.13 17.24 0.64
CA LEU A 456 0.93 17.87 -0.14
C LEU A 456 0.89 19.40 -0.06
N MET A 457 -0.26 20.01 -0.33
CA MET A 457 -0.42 21.47 -0.31
C MET A 457 -0.19 22.09 1.08
N ASN A 458 -0.66 21.41 2.13
CA ASN A 458 -0.44 21.85 3.50
C ASN A 458 1.04 21.82 3.86
N THR A 459 1.78 20.81 3.40
CA THR A 459 3.24 20.76 3.58
C THR A 459 3.96 21.86 2.78
N LEU A 460 3.48 22.20 1.58
CA LEU A 460 4.02 23.29 0.76
C LEU A 460 3.63 24.71 1.26
N GLY A 461 2.70 24.80 2.22
CA GLY A 461 2.30 26.06 2.84
C GLY A 461 1.30 26.91 2.05
N PHE A 462 0.56 26.34 1.08
CA PHE A 462 -0.44 27.07 0.29
C PHE A 462 -1.84 26.43 0.26
N GLY A 463 -2.23 25.71 1.32
CA GLY A 463 -3.52 25.00 1.47
C GLY A 463 -4.82 25.85 1.42
N ARG A 464 -4.78 27.10 0.95
CA ARG A 464 -5.96 27.94 0.71
C ARG A 464 -6.54 27.83 -0.71
N ALA A 465 -5.78 27.31 -1.70
CA ALA A 465 -6.16 27.40 -3.11
C ALA A 465 -7.10 26.29 -3.63
N LEU A 466 -7.30 25.20 -2.88
CA LEU A 466 -8.23 24.12 -3.22
C LEU A 466 -9.10 23.77 -2.00
N SER A 467 -9.68 24.79 -1.37
CA SER A 467 -10.52 24.50 -0.21
C SER A 467 -11.73 23.69 -0.67
N LEU A 468 -12.09 22.66 0.12
CA LEU A 468 -13.35 21.94 -0.06
C LEU A 468 -14.57 22.83 0.26
N ASP A 469 -14.38 24.13 0.49
CA ASP A 469 -15.43 25.02 0.97
C ASP A 469 -16.59 25.05 -0.03
N ASP A 470 -16.30 24.99 -1.34
CA ASP A 470 -17.31 24.89 -2.38
C ASP A 470 -17.96 23.50 -2.50
N PHE A 471 -17.19 22.44 -2.30
CA PHE A 471 -17.71 21.06 -2.31
C PHE A 471 -18.60 20.74 -1.09
N ASN A 472 -18.25 21.30 0.07
CA ASN A 472 -18.95 21.11 1.35
C ASN A 472 -20.10 22.10 1.58
N ARG A 473 -20.36 23.02 0.64
CA ARG A 473 -21.44 24.03 0.76
C ARG A 473 -22.85 23.44 0.62
N ALA A 474 -22.99 22.26 0.03
CA ALA A 474 -24.28 21.60 -0.15
C ALA A 474 -24.58 20.61 0.99
N ILE A 475 -25.64 20.89 1.77
CA ILE A 475 -26.22 19.96 2.75
C ILE A 475 -27.30 19.13 2.03
N LYS A 476 -27.28 17.79 2.15
CA LYS A 476 -28.37 16.95 1.60
C LYS A 476 -29.64 17.13 2.46
N PRO A 477 -30.85 16.96 1.91
CA PRO A 477 -32.08 17.03 2.71
C PRO A 477 -32.05 16.06 3.90
N GLY A 478 -32.06 16.63 5.11
CA GLY A 478 -31.98 15.86 6.36
C GLY A 478 -30.59 15.72 6.98
N GLU A 479 -29.58 16.45 6.49
CA GLU A 479 -28.26 16.49 7.12
C GLU A 479 -28.05 17.73 8.00
N VAL A 480 -27.13 17.62 8.96
CA VAL A 480 -26.68 18.67 9.87
C VAL A 480 -25.15 18.73 9.90
N LYS A 481 -24.59 19.92 10.19
CA LYS A 481 -23.15 20.18 10.26
C LYS A 481 -22.67 20.17 11.72
N TYR A 482 -21.74 19.27 12.02
CA TYR A 482 -21.03 19.18 13.30
C TYR A 482 -19.61 19.73 13.16
N CYS A 483 -19.17 20.49 14.17
CA CYS A 483 -17.80 20.94 14.31
C CYS A 483 -17.20 20.36 15.59
N GLY A 484 -16.12 19.59 15.46
CA GLY A 484 -15.30 19.18 16.59
C GLY A 484 -14.33 20.30 16.96
N VAL A 485 -14.39 20.78 18.20
CA VAL A 485 -13.52 21.83 18.72
C VAL A 485 -12.66 21.28 19.85
N GLU A 486 -11.43 21.79 19.93
CA GLU A 486 -10.48 21.43 20.98
C GLU A 486 -10.21 22.63 21.88
N PHE A 487 -10.23 22.42 23.18
CA PHE A 487 -9.87 23.43 24.17
C PHE A 487 -8.39 23.30 24.51
N ARG A 488 -7.65 24.42 24.59
CA ARG A 488 -6.20 24.42 24.92
C ARG A 488 -5.84 23.71 26.24
N ASP A 489 -6.81 23.50 27.11
CA ASP A 489 -6.63 22.89 28.44
C ASP A 489 -6.98 21.38 28.48
N TYR A 490 -7.44 20.77 27.37
CA TYR A 490 -7.90 19.37 27.31
C TYR A 490 -7.65 18.69 25.95
N ASP A 491 -6.99 17.52 25.94
CA ASP A 491 -6.77 16.67 24.75
C ASP A 491 -8.04 15.91 24.29
N LYS A 492 -9.22 16.53 24.33
CA LYS A 492 -10.48 15.92 23.88
C LYS A 492 -11.22 16.84 22.91
N ILE A 493 -11.74 16.24 21.83
CA ILE A 493 -12.58 16.91 20.83
C ILE A 493 -14.03 16.93 21.32
N TYR A 494 -14.65 18.10 21.32
CA TYR A 494 -16.05 18.31 21.70
C TYR A 494 -16.86 18.76 20.48
N HIS A 495 -18.03 18.16 20.29
CA HIS A 495 -18.86 18.38 19.11
C HIS A 495 -19.91 19.47 19.35
N TYR A 496 -19.99 20.43 18.43
CA TYR A 496 -20.97 21.52 18.42
C TYR A 496 -21.69 21.57 17.07
N LEU A 497 -22.96 21.98 17.09
CA LEU A 497 -23.74 22.23 15.88
C LEU A 497 -23.47 23.64 15.35
N THR A 498 -23.56 23.80 14.03
CA THR A 498 -23.60 25.12 13.42
C THR A 498 -24.53 25.17 12.20
N TYR A 499 -25.18 26.32 12.00
CA TYR A 499 -25.89 26.65 10.77
C TYR A 499 -25.05 27.55 9.86
N ASP A 500 -23.92 28.04 10.36
CA ASP A 500 -22.98 28.83 9.59
C ASP A 500 -22.10 27.88 8.76
N MET A 501 -22.40 27.86 7.46
CA MET A 501 -21.69 27.05 6.48
C MET A 501 -20.28 27.57 6.19
N ASP A 502 -20.00 28.82 6.52
CA ASP A 502 -18.70 29.44 6.30
C ASP A 502 -17.68 29.06 7.37
N ILE A 503 -18.07 28.43 8.49
CA ILE A 503 -17.14 27.93 9.51
C ILE A 503 -16.34 26.73 9.01
N GLN A 504 -15.01 26.83 9.02
CA GLN A 504 -14.08 25.80 8.54
C GLN A 504 -13.12 25.29 9.61
N VAL A 505 -12.48 24.14 9.36
CA VAL A 505 -11.40 23.64 10.22
C VAL A 505 -10.28 24.68 10.28
N GLY A 506 -9.82 25.00 11.49
CA GLY A 506 -8.85 26.06 11.76
C GLY A 506 -9.47 27.41 12.12
N ASP A 507 -10.77 27.62 11.89
CA ASP A 507 -11.45 28.84 12.32
C ASP A 507 -11.49 28.94 13.85
N ARG A 508 -11.40 30.18 14.33
CA ARG A 508 -11.66 30.53 15.72
C ARG A 508 -13.13 30.86 15.88
N VAL A 509 -13.80 30.11 16.74
CA VAL A 509 -15.23 30.20 16.96
C VAL A 509 -15.52 30.36 18.45
N ILE A 510 -16.63 31.00 18.76
CA ILE A 510 -17.10 31.19 20.12
C ILE A 510 -18.13 30.10 20.43
N VAL A 511 -17.86 29.26 21.41
CA VAL A 511 -18.74 28.17 21.83
C VAL A 511 -19.18 28.32 23.29
N PRO A 512 -20.41 27.90 23.64
CA PRO A 512 -20.86 27.90 25.02
C PRO A 512 -20.30 26.69 25.79
N THR A 513 -19.75 26.92 26.98
CA THR A 513 -19.17 25.87 27.83
C THR A 513 -19.85 25.76 29.19
N GLY A 514 -19.98 24.51 29.68
CA GLY A 514 -20.56 24.21 31.00
C GLY A 514 -22.07 24.53 31.14
N PRO A 515 -22.68 24.28 32.31
CA PRO A 515 -24.11 24.51 32.53
C PRO A 515 -24.53 25.99 32.43
N SER A 516 -23.60 26.92 32.67
CA SER A 516 -23.83 28.37 32.58
C SER A 516 -23.70 28.94 31.17
N ASN A 517 -23.38 28.11 30.16
CA ASN A 517 -23.16 28.53 28.77
C ASN A 517 -22.14 29.68 28.64
N THR A 518 -21.05 29.62 29.41
CA THR A 518 -20.01 30.63 29.37
C THR A 518 -19.31 30.60 28.00
N PRO A 519 -19.28 31.70 27.24
CA PRO A 519 -18.66 31.74 25.93
C PRO A 519 -17.14 31.57 26.04
N LYS A 520 -16.57 30.73 25.18
CA LYS A 520 -15.12 30.56 25.04
C LYS A 520 -14.72 30.52 23.57
N GLU A 521 -13.60 31.17 23.26
CA GLU A 521 -12.95 31.06 21.96
C GLU A 521 -12.19 29.73 21.87
N VAL A 522 -12.45 28.99 20.80
CA VAL A 522 -11.85 27.69 20.51
C VAL A 522 -11.53 27.57 19.02
N THR A 523 -10.64 26.65 18.68
CA THR A 523 -10.30 26.35 17.29
C THR A 523 -11.04 25.11 16.83
N VAL A 524 -11.67 25.20 15.66
CA VAL A 524 -12.30 24.05 14.99
C VAL A 524 -11.21 23.08 14.51
N ARG A 525 -11.34 21.80 14.82
CA ARG A 525 -10.40 20.73 14.46
C ARG A 525 -10.96 19.75 13.45
N THR A 526 -12.24 19.44 13.53
CA THR A 526 -12.92 18.53 12.60
C THR A 526 -14.28 19.10 12.18
N ILE A 527 -14.73 18.72 10.98
CA ILE A 527 -16.07 19.01 10.48
C ILE A 527 -16.66 17.71 9.95
N GLU A 528 -17.88 17.42 10.34
CA GLU A 528 -18.63 16.22 9.95
C GLU A 528 -20.04 16.62 9.49
N PHE A 529 -20.53 15.95 8.44
CA PHE A 529 -21.91 16.07 7.97
C PHE A 529 -22.62 14.75 8.22
N CYS A 530 -23.69 14.81 9.02
CA CYS A 530 -24.40 13.64 9.48
C CYS A 530 -25.89 13.80 9.18
N ARG A 531 -26.60 12.70 8.88
CA ARG A 531 -28.07 12.78 8.89
C ARG A 531 -28.57 13.06 10.30
N TRP A 532 -29.69 13.75 10.43
CA TRP A 532 -30.27 14.12 11.73
C TRP A 532 -30.58 12.91 12.63
N ASP A 533 -30.75 11.71 12.06
CA ASP A 533 -31.02 10.44 12.75
C ASP A 533 -29.77 9.57 12.99
N ASP A 534 -28.59 10.03 12.57
CA ASP A 534 -27.31 9.32 12.69
C ASP A 534 -26.18 10.28 13.07
N THR A 535 -26.31 10.93 14.23
CA THR A 535 -25.37 11.97 14.69
C THR A 535 -24.40 11.45 15.77
N PRO A 536 -23.14 11.95 15.82
CA PRO A 536 -22.14 11.53 16.82
C PRO A 536 -22.55 11.82 18.27
N TYR A 537 -23.43 12.79 18.46
CA TYR A 537 -24.04 13.15 19.74
C TYR A 537 -25.50 13.57 19.50
N PRO A 538 -26.46 13.29 20.41
CA PRO A 538 -27.87 13.62 20.19
C PRO A 538 -28.09 15.11 19.89
N LEU A 539 -28.86 15.41 18.84
CA LEU A 539 -29.17 16.77 18.38
C LEU A 539 -29.71 17.67 19.50
N GLU A 540 -30.62 17.13 20.32
CA GLU A 540 -31.32 17.85 21.39
C GLU A 540 -30.39 18.26 22.53
N GLU A 541 -29.27 17.56 22.68
CA GLU A 541 -28.28 17.79 23.73
C GLU A 541 -27.03 18.52 23.22
N THR A 542 -26.87 18.63 21.89
CA THR A 542 -25.71 19.29 21.29
C THR A 542 -25.88 20.81 21.31
N LYS A 543 -24.87 21.52 21.80
CA LYS A 543 -24.88 22.99 21.83
C LYS A 543 -24.49 23.58 20.48
N LEU A 544 -24.99 24.79 20.21
CA LEU A 544 -24.71 25.55 18.98
C LEU A 544 -23.48 26.45 19.14
N ILE A 545 -22.68 26.56 18.09
CA ILE A 545 -21.65 27.60 17.97
C ILE A 545 -22.33 28.96 17.92
N LEU A 546 -21.81 29.94 18.68
CA LEU A 546 -22.40 31.27 18.81
C LEU A 546 -21.99 32.21 17.66
N GLY A 547 -20.85 31.96 17.04
CA GLY A 547 -20.33 32.71 15.89
C GLY A 547 -18.81 32.60 15.74
N LYS A 548 -18.26 33.18 14.67
CA LYS A 548 -16.80 33.34 14.50
C LYS A 548 -16.26 34.44 15.44
N ALA A 549 -15.02 34.28 15.89
CA ALA A 549 -14.31 35.33 16.63
C ALA A 549 -13.67 36.33 15.66
N ASP A 550 -13.84 37.63 15.90
CA ASP A 550 -13.28 38.69 15.05
C ASP A 550 -11.74 38.73 15.11
N GLN A 551 -11.09 39.00 13.96
CA GLN A 551 -9.64 39.21 13.88
C GLN A 551 -9.29 40.65 14.31
N GLU A 552 -8.68 40.83 15.49
CA GLU A 552 -7.96 42.07 15.80
C GLU A 552 -6.60 42.10 15.08
N GLU A 553 -6.28 43.26 14.50
CA GLU A 553 -5.07 43.59 13.75
C GLU A 553 -3.78 43.22 14.49
N GLU A 554 -2.84 42.60 13.76
CA GLU A 554 -1.46 42.36 14.21
C GLU A 554 -0.77 43.67 14.63
N SER A 555 -0.14 43.66 15.81
CA SER A 555 0.94 44.58 16.16
C SER A 555 2.12 43.82 16.75
N PRO A 556 3.35 44.33 16.58
CA PRO A 556 4.44 43.55 16.01
C PRO A 556 5.23 42.71 17.02
N LEU A 557 5.82 41.65 16.48
CA LEU A 557 6.79 40.72 17.06
C LEU A 557 7.77 41.35 18.08
N PRO A 558 8.08 40.67 19.20
CA PRO A 558 9.36 40.85 19.87
C PRO A 558 10.45 40.05 19.13
N SER A 559 11.54 40.76 18.86
CA SER A 559 12.78 40.32 18.25
C SER A 559 13.40 39.04 18.83
N LEU A 560 13.92 38.19 17.93
CA LEU A 560 14.89 37.15 18.22
C LEU A 560 16.14 37.72 18.91
N VAL A 561 16.56 37.06 20.00
CA VAL A 561 17.96 37.04 20.46
C VAL A 561 18.36 35.57 20.60
N TRP A 562 19.42 35.18 19.90
CA TRP A 562 20.06 33.86 19.98
C TRP A 562 21.31 33.89 20.87
N ARG A 563 21.68 32.68 21.35
CA ARG A 563 22.95 32.17 21.92
C ARG A 563 23.02 32.11 23.46
N ASN A 564 23.60 31.08 24.09
CA ASN A 564 24.16 29.76 23.70
C ASN A 564 24.48 28.98 25.00
N GLU A 565 24.66 27.66 24.85
CA GLU A 565 25.52 26.75 25.65
C GLU A 565 25.10 26.36 27.08
N GLU A 566 24.75 25.08 27.29
CA GLU A 566 25.62 24.01 27.81
C GLU A 566 24.87 22.66 27.87
N GLU A 567 25.57 21.55 27.62
CA GLU A 567 25.08 20.15 27.57
C GLU A 567 25.69 19.31 28.74
N PRO A 568 25.34 18.02 28.96
CA PRO A 568 24.67 17.45 30.14
C PRO A 568 25.61 16.58 31.04
N PRO A 569 25.13 15.80 32.06
CA PRO A 569 24.77 14.39 31.81
C PRO A 569 23.77 13.67 32.79
N TYR A 570 23.06 12.65 32.24
CA TYR A 570 22.64 11.33 32.78
C TYR A 570 22.23 11.07 34.26
N GLN A 571 21.05 10.43 34.44
CA GLN A 571 20.71 9.20 35.22
C GLN A 571 19.21 9.23 35.64
N ALA A 572 18.42 8.17 35.76
CA ALA A 572 18.46 6.74 35.41
C ALA A 572 17.06 6.14 35.71
N VAL A 573 16.63 5.19 34.87
CA VAL A 573 15.88 3.95 35.16
C VAL A 573 15.13 3.85 36.51
N LYS A 574 13.79 3.70 36.43
CA LYS A 574 12.84 2.91 37.28
C LYS A 574 11.41 3.44 37.04
N LEU A 575 10.35 2.70 36.72
CA LEU A 575 9.95 1.28 36.82
C LEU A 575 8.77 1.14 35.82
N LEU A 576 8.74 0.22 34.86
CA LEU A 576 8.15 -1.13 35.01
C LEU A 576 7.16 -1.28 36.17
N ILE A 577 5.91 -0.88 35.90
CA ILE A 577 4.72 -1.71 36.08
C ILE A 577 4.06 -1.83 34.71
#